data_AF-A0A2G5E654-F1
#
_entry.id   AF-A0A2G5E654-F1
#
_cell.length_a   1.000
_cell.length_b   1.000
_cell.length_c   1.000
_cell.angle_alpha   90.00
_cell.angle_beta   90.00
_cell.angle_gamma   90.00
#
_symmetry.space_group_name_H-M   'P 1'
#
loop_
_entity.id
_entity.type
_entity.pdbx_description
1 polymer ?
#
loop_
_entity_poly.entity_id
_entity_poly.type
_entity_poly.pdbx_seq_one_letter_code
_entity_poly.pdbx_strand_id
1 'polypeptide(L)'
;MILTTMVFKANKLPLFLFFFFLCITSTLALAHHQTETEQDLQREYHRCLQRCQEQKQQPGQQQQQQQQCQQRCERQRQEQEERHEREHREGRQREQGGGRDPQQEYQQCQRRCQVDPRSPARGQQQQQCQQRCEERRQEQERQQQEYQQCQQRCQQQEQGQGKQQQQQRCQQRCEDERQPQEQRDNAQEQPQEEERNNPYFLDEQSFKERIKTEHGYTRVSRRFSKISNLLRGIENYRLGFFEANPSTFLIPHHLDADAIFVVVQGRGLINLIHQQDRNSYNLERGDVIRVPAGALIYLINRDNNDKFQIVSLVKPVSTPTNKFREFFGVGGENPETFYNTFSDEILEAAFNTDKKGLDSLFRQQRKGGIVQASQEQIRALSRDVSSSRQRSPKWSRHSSQSWRPFNLLNQRPTHSNEYGQLYDVTPNDYPQLQDLDVAVSYHKINQGAMVAPFYNSRATSLVVVVNGEGRFEMACPHLSSSQTQIKEGRETREQEQKLELFDGPKSQRSSITKNSLHYSGRSSSLHCGIG
;
A
#
# COMPACT_ATOMS: atom_id res chain seq x y z
N MET A 1 21.52 25.88 50.87
CA MET A 1 21.47 26.36 49.47
C MET A 1 20.01 26.50 49.08
N ILE A 2 19.58 27.74 48.86
CA ILE A 2 18.26 28.14 48.38
C ILE A 2 18.35 28.19 46.85
N LEU A 3 17.37 27.62 46.13
CA LEU A 3 17.24 27.78 44.68
C LEU A 3 15.94 28.53 44.40
N THR A 4 16.10 29.81 44.07
CA THR A 4 15.05 30.75 43.65
C THR A 4 14.87 30.65 42.14
N THR A 5 13.64 30.51 41.69
CA THR A 5 13.21 30.58 40.30
C THR A 5 13.05 32.05 39.86
N MET A 6 13.67 32.44 38.74
CA MET A 6 13.38 33.70 38.03
C MET A 6 12.59 33.42 36.75
N VAL A 7 11.46 34.09 36.59
CA VAL A 7 10.62 34.10 35.38
C VAL A 7 10.95 35.35 34.56
N PHE A 8 11.39 35.19 33.31
CA PHE A 8 11.57 36.30 32.37
C PHE A 8 10.28 36.52 31.55
N LYS A 9 9.77 37.77 31.55
CA LYS A 9 8.70 38.23 30.66
C LYS A 9 9.24 38.39 29.23
N ALA A 10 8.68 37.65 28.27
CA ALA A 10 9.03 37.78 26.86
C ALA A 10 8.36 39.01 26.21
N ASN A 11 9.16 39.87 25.58
CA ASN A 11 8.73 40.99 24.73
C ASN A 11 8.07 40.45 23.44
N LYS A 12 7.01 41.11 22.96
CA LYS A 12 6.22 40.71 21.77
C LYS A 12 6.82 41.12 20.40
N LEU A 13 7.95 41.82 20.40
CA LEU A 13 8.64 42.29 19.18
C LEU A 13 9.21 41.18 18.26
N PRO A 14 9.78 40.06 18.77
CA PRO A 14 10.34 39.02 17.91
C PRO A 14 9.27 38.16 17.23
N LEU A 15 8.06 38.07 17.80
CA LEU A 15 6.94 37.35 17.17
C LEU A 15 6.47 38.06 15.90
N PHE A 16 6.40 39.39 15.93
CA PHE A 16 5.94 40.18 14.79
C PHE A 16 6.93 40.12 13.62
N LEU A 17 8.24 40.16 13.91
CA LEU A 17 9.30 39.98 12.92
C LEU A 17 9.29 38.56 12.32
N PHE A 18 8.99 37.54 13.13
CA PHE A 18 8.87 36.16 12.66
C PHE A 18 7.69 35.97 11.70
N PHE A 19 6.52 36.53 12.02
CA PHE A 19 5.35 36.51 11.13
C PHE A 19 5.59 37.29 9.83
N PHE A 20 6.29 38.42 9.89
CA PHE A 20 6.62 39.21 8.70
C PHE A 20 7.59 38.45 7.77
N PHE A 21 8.59 37.78 8.34
CA PHE A 21 9.50 36.91 7.57
C PHE A 21 8.79 35.71 6.95
N LEU A 22 7.85 35.07 7.67
CA LEU A 22 7.03 33.96 7.15
C LEU A 22 6.12 34.38 5.97
N CYS A 23 5.57 35.60 6.01
CA CYS A 23 4.78 36.13 4.90
C CYS A 23 5.65 36.45 3.68
N ILE A 24 6.88 36.93 3.89
CA ILE A 24 7.82 37.21 2.79
C ILE A 24 8.36 35.91 2.18
N THR A 25 8.68 34.89 2.99
CA THR A 25 9.17 33.60 2.46
C THR A 25 8.08 32.82 1.73
N SER A 26 6.82 32.88 2.18
CA SER A 26 5.70 32.23 1.50
C SER A 26 5.32 32.90 0.18
N THR A 27 5.38 34.23 0.10
CA THR A 27 5.17 34.96 -1.16
C THR A 27 6.32 34.76 -2.14
N LEU A 28 7.56 34.71 -1.66
CA LEU A 28 8.73 34.34 -2.47
C LEU A 28 8.70 32.88 -2.94
N ALA A 29 8.24 31.94 -2.12
CA ALA A 29 8.12 30.52 -2.50
C ALA A 29 7.04 30.29 -3.58
N LEU A 30 5.90 30.97 -3.48
CA LEU A 30 4.86 30.93 -4.52
C LEU A 30 5.33 31.58 -5.83
N ALA A 31 6.10 32.66 -5.76
CA ALA A 31 6.73 33.28 -6.92
C ALA A 31 7.84 32.40 -7.54
N HIS A 32 8.59 31.65 -6.73
CA HIS A 32 9.63 30.71 -7.19
C HIS A 32 9.04 29.48 -7.89
N HIS A 33 7.90 28.96 -7.39
CA HIS A 33 7.26 27.77 -7.97
C HIS A 33 6.54 28.08 -9.31
N GLN A 34 6.00 29.30 -9.46
CA GLN A 34 5.45 29.76 -10.74
C GLN A 34 6.55 30.01 -11.78
N THR A 35 7.73 30.47 -11.37
CA THR A 35 8.86 30.74 -12.29
C THR A 35 9.62 29.48 -12.72
N GLU A 36 9.72 28.45 -11.87
CA GLU A 36 10.34 27.17 -12.25
C GLU A 36 9.54 26.42 -13.33
N THR A 37 8.21 26.48 -13.26
CA THR A 37 7.35 25.77 -14.22
C THR A 37 7.37 26.41 -15.61
N GLU A 38 7.38 27.74 -15.70
CA GLU A 38 7.60 28.46 -16.97
C GLU A 38 8.99 28.17 -17.55
N GLN A 39 10.02 28.10 -16.70
CA GLN A 39 11.38 27.78 -17.13
C GLN A 39 11.51 26.35 -17.69
N ASP A 40 10.87 25.36 -17.07
CA ASP A 40 10.91 23.97 -17.55
C ASP A 40 10.14 23.79 -18.87
N LEU A 41 8.99 24.45 -19.02
CA LEU A 41 8.24 24.42 -20.27
C LEU A 41 9.02 25.08 -21.42
N GLN A 42 9.75 26.15 -21.11
CA GLN A 42 10.60 26.83 -22.09
C GLN A 42 11.82 25.98 -22.49
N ARG A 43 12.37 25.16 -21.57
CA ARG A 43 13.43 24.18 -21.87
C ARG A 43 12.91 23.03 -22.74
N GLU A 44 11.72 22.51 -22.48
CA GLU A 44 11.11 21.47 -23.32
C GLU A 44 10.84 21.96 -24.75
N TYR A 45 10.34 23.19 -24.89
CA TYR A 45 10.15 23.83 -26.19
C TYR A 45 11.48 23.97 -26.95
N HIS A 46 12.56 24.39 -26.29
CA HIS A 46 13.89 24.48 -26.91
C HIS A 46 14.43 23.11 -27.36
N ARG A 47 14.25 22.05 -26.56
CA ARG A 47 14.61 20.67 -26.97
C ARG A 47 13.77 20.16 -28.15
N CYS A 48 12.51 20.59 -28.26
CA CYS A 48 11.67 20.26 -29.41
C CYS A 48 12.20 20.94 -30.68
N LEU A 49 12.54 22.23 -30.61
CA LEU A 49 13.12 22.98 -31.72
C LEU A 49 14.48 22.44 -32.18
N GLN A 50 15.34 22.01 -31.25
CA GLN A 50 16.62 21.36 -31.58
C GLN A 50 16.43 20.07 -32.39
N ARG A 51 15.45 19.24 -32.01
CA ARG A 51 15.11 18.02 -32.77
C ARG A 51 14.58 18.33 -34.17
N CYS A 52 13.82 19.42 -34.34
CA CYS A 52 13.41 19.88 -35.66
C CYS A 52 14.61 20.37 -36.53
N GLN A 53 15.70 20.83 -35.91
CA GLN A 53 16.91 21.27 -36.64
C GLN A 53 17.80 20.10 -37.07
N GLU A 54 17.88 19.02 -36.28
CA GLU A 54 18.66 17.81 -36.61
C GLU A 54 18.10 17.05 -37.83
N GLN A 55 16.80 17.20 -38.12
CA GLN A 55 16.14 16.60 -39.29
C GLN A 55 16.52 17.23 -40.65
N LYS A 56 17.38 18.27 -40.67
CA LYS A 56 17.85 18.97 -41.88
C LYS A 56 18.76 18.17 -42.84
N GLN A 57 19.01 16.88 -42.61
CA GLN A 57 20.02 16.13 -43.37
C GLN A 57 19.51 15.45 -44.67
N GLN A 58 18.24 15.59 -45.08
CA GLN A 58 17.74 15.01 -46.35
C GLN A 58 17.38 16.07 -47.41
N PRO A 59 18.03 16.11 -48.58
CA PRO A 59 17.82 17.18 -49.57
C PRO A 59 16.53 16.97 -50.37
N GLY A 60 15.65 17.98 -50.40
CA GLY A 60 14.54 17.99 -51.37
C GLY A 60 13.38 18.95 -51.11
N GLN A 61 12.88 19.09 -49.88
CA GLN A 61 11.73 19.97 -49.53
C GLN A 61 11.80 20.48 -48.07
N GLN A 62 12.97 20.98 -47.66
CA GLN A 62 13.30 21.15 -46.24
C GLN A 62 12.59 22.32 -45.52
N GLN A 63 12.24 23.43 -46.20
CA GLN A 63 11.70 24.62 -45.51
C GLN A 63 10.26 24.44 -45.00
N GLN A 64 9.37 23.82 -45.78
CA GLN A 64 7.96 23.65 -45.41
C GLN A 64 7.79 22.64 -44.26
N GLN A 65 8.56 21.54 -44.28
CA GLN A 65 8.58 20.56 -43.18
C GLN A 65 9.14 21.15 -41.90
N GLN A 66 10.14 22.03 -41.99
CA GLN A 66 10.70 22.70 -40.81
C GLN A 66 9.68 23.65 -40.16
N GLN A 67 8.96 24.43 -40.96
CA GLN A 67 7.88 25.28 -40.45
C GLN A 67 6.75 24.46 -39.81
N GLN A 68 6.37 23.33 -40.40
CA GLN A 68 5.37 22.43 -39.81
C GLN A 68 5.83 21.80 -38.49
N CYS A 69 7.12 21.45 -38.37
CA CYS A 69 7.71 20.94 -37.13
C CYS A 69 7.72 22.00 -36.02
N GLN A 70 8.11 23.23 -36.35
CA GLN A 70 8.09 24.36 -35.40
C GLN A 70 6.66 24.67 -34.92
N GLN A 71 5.68 24.73 -35.83
CA GLN A 71 4.27 24.92 -35.47
C GLN A 71 3.70 23.77 -34.62
N ARG A 72 4.26 22.56 -34.73
CA ARG A 72 3.88 21.44 -33.87
C ARG A 72 4.45 21.59 -32.45
N CYS A 73 5.71 22.01 -32.32
CA CYS A 73 6.31 22.31 -31.03
C CYS A 73 5.58 23.47 -30.33
N GLU A 74 5.18 24.52 -31.06
CA GLU A 74 4.42 25.64 -30.51
C GLU A 74 3.04 25.22 -29.99
N ARG A 75 2.31 24.39 -30.76
CA ARG A 75 1.02 23.83 -30.30
C ARG A 75 1.18 22.97 -29.05
N GLN A 76 2.21 22.13 -28.98
CA GLN A 76 2.44 21.30 -27.80
C GLN A 76 2.72 22.15 -26.55
N ARG A 77 3.50 23.22 -26.70
CA ARG A 77 3.74 24.16 -25.61
C ARG A 77 2.44 24.82 -25.15
N GLN A 78 1.64 25.35 -26.08
CA GLN A 78 0.35 25.98 -25.77
C GLN A 78 -0.63 25.01 -25.08
N GLU A 79 -0.72 23.77 -25.55
CA GLU A 79 -1.56 22.74 -24.92
C GLU A 79 -1.10 22.39 -23.50
N GLN A 80 0.20 22.43 -23.22
CA GLN A 80 0.75 22.19 -21.87
C GLN A 80 0.53 23.41 -20.96
N GLU A 81 0.67 24.64 -21.47
CA GLU A 81 0.33 25.88 -20.74
C GLU A 81 -1.15 25.86 -20.32
N GLU A 82 -2.05 25.57 -21.25
CA GLU A 82 -3.48 25.46 -20.94
C GLU A 82 -3.79 24.34 -19.95
N ARG A 83 -3.08 23.20 -20.02
CA ARG A 83 -3.27 22.09 -19.08
C ARG A 83 -2.84 22.50 -17.67
N HIS A 84 -1.71 23.18 -17.56
CA HIS A 84 -1.18 23.66 -16.30
C HIS A 84 -2.09 24.74 -15.68
N GLU A 85 -2.62 25.66 -16.49
CA GLU A 85 -3.61 26.64 -16.02
C GLU A 85 -4.91 25.99 -15.54
N ARG A 86 -5.39 24.94 -16.23
CA ARG A 86 -6.58 24.18 -15.80
C ARG A 86 -6.32 23.45 -14.49
N GLU A 87 -5.17 22.80 -14.33
CA GLU A 87 -4.77 22.12 -13.10
C GLU A 87 -4.62 23.10 -11.94
N HIS A 88 -4.09 24.30 -12.17
CA HIS A 88 -4.05 25.37 -11.17
C HIS A 88 -5.44 25.88 -10.78
N ARG A 89 -6.35 25.99 -11.75
CA ARG A 89 -7.74 26.42 -11.52
C ARG A 89 -8.55 25.37 -10.78
N GLU A 90 -8.34 24.09 -11.07
CA GLU A 90 -8.93 22.96 -10.35
C GLU A 90 -8.30 22.77 -8.96
N GLY A 91 -7.01 23.05 -8.80
CA GLY A 91 -6.27 23.06 -7.54
C GLY A 91 -6.80 24.12 -6.56
N ARG A 92 -6.96 25.38 -7.01
CA ARG A 92 -7.58 26.45 -6.20
C ARG A 92 -9.03 26.15 -5.79
N GLN A 93 -9.75 25.36 -6.58
CA GLN A 93 -11.11 24.91 -6.26
C GLN A 93 -11.17 23.75 -5.25
N ARG A 94 -10.05 23.05 -5.01
CA ARG A 94 -9.93 21.96 -4.01
C ARG A 94 -9.46 22.46 -2.65
N GLU A 95 -8.72 23.57 -2.58
CA GLU A 95 -8.22 24.14 -1.31
C GLU A 95 -9.27 25.01 -0.58
N GLN A 96 -10.30 25.50 -1.26
CA GLN A 96 -11.47 26.11 -0.61
C GLN A 96 -12.47 25.02 -0.20
N GLY A 97 -12.11 24.25 0.82
CA GLY A 97 -12.94 23.20 1.45
C GLY A 97 -14.10 23.76 2.28
N GLY A 98 -15.06 24.44 1.65
CA GLY A 98 -16.42 24.58 2.16
C GLY A 98 -17.30 23.54 1.49
N GLY A 99 -17.97 22.67 2.26
CA GLY A 99 -18.79 21.58 1.73
C GLY A 99 -19.69 22.05 0.59
N ARG A 100 -19.51 21.47 -0.61
CA ARG A 100 -20.31 21.82 -1.79
C ARG A 100 -21.74 21.33 -1.60
N ASP A 101 -22.68 22.14 -2.05
CA ASP A 101 -24.10 21.81 -2.10
C ASP A 101 -24.33 20.59 -3.03
N PRO A 102 -24.96 19.48 -2.54
CA PRO A 102 -25.27 18.30 -3.36
C PRO A 102 -25.96 18.63 -4.68
N GLN A 103 -26.74 19.72 -4.71
CA GLN A 103 -27.42 20.19 -5.91
C GLN A 103 -26.44 20.70 -6.99
N GLN A 104 -25.34 21.32 -6.58
CA GLN A 104 -24.31 21.81 -7.51
C GLN A 104 -23.49 20.65 -8.10
N GLU A 105 -23.21 19.60 -7.32
CA GLU A 105 -22.53 18.39 -7.81
C GLU A 105 -23.39 17.60 -8.79
N TYR A 106 -24.69 17.47 -8.50
CA TYR A 106 -25.64 16.85 -9.41
C TYR A 106 -25.68 17.57 -10.77
N GLN A 107 -25.73 18.90 -10.77
CA GLN A 107 -25.69 19.69 -12.01
C GLN A 107 -24.38 19.51 -12.79
N GLN A 108 -23.24 19.36 -12.10
CA GLN A 108 -21.96 19.07 -12.74
C GLN A 108 -21.92 17.64 -13.33
N CYS A 109 -22.48 16.66 -12.62
CA CYS A 109 -22.62 15.28 -13.09
C CYS A 109 -23.48 15.22 -14.34
N GLN A 110 -24.62 15.91 -14.35
CA GLN A 110 -25.49 16.01 -15.52
C GLN A 110 -24.80 16.63 -16.73
N ARG A 111 -24.01 17.69 -16.55
CA ARG A 111 -23.22 18.31 -17.63
C ARG A 111 -22.17 17.35 -18.21
N ARG A 112 -21.56 16.50 -17.38
CA ARG A 112 -20.62 15.46 -17.82
C ARG A 112 -21.31 14.32 -18.56
N CYS A 113 -22.57 14.02 -18.24
CA CYS A 113 -23.37 13.07 -19.03
C CYS A 113 -23.78 13.62 -20.41
N GLN A 114 -23.51 14.90 -20.74
CA GLN A 114 -23.89 15.53 -22.01
C GLN A 114 -22.78 15.56 -23.08
N VAL A 115 -21.70 14.76 -22.94
CA VAL A 115 -20.54 14.87 -23.84
C VAL A 115 -20.73 14.14 -25.18
N ASP A 116 -20.40 14.88 -26.25
CA ASP A 116 -20.29 14.56 -27.70
C ASP A 116 -21.60 14.39 -28.53
N PRO A 117 -21.87 15.28 -29.52
CA PRO A 117 -23.03 15.19 -30.43
C PRO A 117 -22.98 14.10 -31.51
N ARG A 118 -21.87 13.36 -31.68
CA ARG A 118 -21.62 12.56 -32.90
C ARG A 118 -21.72 11.03 -32.78
N SER A 119 -22.18 10.45 -31.67
CA SER A 119 -22.23 8.99 -31.48
C SER A 119 -23.66 8.39 -31.45
N PRO A 120 -23.97 7.32 -32.20
CA PRO A 120 -25.34 6.81 -32.39
C PRO A 120 -25.93 5.92 -31.27
N ALA A 121 -25.21 5.64 -30.18
CA ALA A 121 -25.66 4.73 -29.10
C ALA A 121 -26.34 5.42 -27.88
N ARG A 122 -26.94 6.61 -28.09
CA ARG A 122 -27.20 7.62 -27.06
C ARG A 122 -28.26 7.30 -25.99
N GLY A 123 -29.36 6.60 -26.32
CA GLY A 123 -30.54 6.54 -25.44
C GLY A 123 -30.30 5.85 -24.10
N GLN A 124 -29.85 4.58 -24.12
CA GLN A 124 -29.69 3.78 -22.90
C GLN A 124 -28.48 4.20 -22.06
N GLN A 125 -27.34 4.53 -22.68
CA GLN A 125 -26.14 4.96 -21.94
C GLN A 125 -26.33 6.31 -21.25
N GLN A 126 -27.06 7.24 -21.88
CA GLN A 126 -27.34 8.54 -21.27
C GLN A 126 -28.31 8.41 -20.09
N GLN A 127 -29.35 7.57 -20.22
CA GLN A 127 -30.25 7.25 -19.10
C GLN A 127 -29.52 6.59 -17.93
N GLN A 128 -28.63 5.62 -18.20
CA GLN A 128 -27.80 4.99 -17.15
C GLN A 128 -26.80 5.97 -16.50
N CYS A 129 -26.32 6.98 -17.23
CA CYS A 129 -25.48 8.03 -16.65
C CYS A 129 -26.31 8.95 -15.74
N GLN A 130 -27.50 9.35 -16.18
CA GLN A 130 -28.41 10.19 -15.41
C GLN A 130 -28.91 9.49 -14.14
N GLN A 131 -29.29 8.21 -14.23
CA GLN A 131 -29.67 7.40 -13.07
C GLN A 131 -28.55 7.33 -12.04
N ARG A 132 -27.31 7.09 -12.46
CA ARG A 132 -26.15 7.10 -11.54
C ARG A 132 -25.88 8.46 -10.90
N CYS A 133 -26.13 9.56 -11.61
CA CYS A 133 -26.04 10.91 -11.02
C CYS A 133 -27.14 11.13 -9.97
N GLU A 134 -28.36 10.64 -10.21
CA GLU A 134 -29.49 10.75 -9.28
C GLU A 134 -29.29 9.89 -8.04
N GLU A 135 -28.89 8.63 -8.20
CA GLU A 135 -28.56 7.73 -7.10
C GLU A 135 -27.49 8.33 -6.18
N ARG A 136 -26.42 8.88 -6.78
CA ARG A 136 -25.35 9.55 -6.03
C ARG A 136 -25.86 10.79 -5.27
N ARG A 137 -26.74 11.58 -5.87
CA ARG A 137 -27.34 12.75 -5.20
C ARG A 137 -28.20 12.31 -4.01
N GLN A 138 -29.06 11.31 -4.20
CA GLN A 138 -29.91 10.78 -3.14
C GLN A 138 -29.09 10.20 -1.98
N GLU A 139 -27.99 9.51 -2.30
CA GLU A 139 -27.07 8.98 -1.30
C GLU A 139 -26.39 10.10 -0.49
N GLN A 140 -25.92 11.16 -1.15
CA GLN A 140 -25.35 12.34 -0.47
C GLN A 140 -26.37 13.06 0.42
N GLU A 141 -27.61 13.21 -0.05
CA GLU A 141 -28.71 13.79 0.73
C GLU A 141 -29.02 12.96 1.98
N ARG A 142 -29.08 11.61 1.86
CA ARG A 142 -29.26 10.70 3.01
C ARG A 142 -28.10 10.82 4.01
N GLN A 143 -26.86 10.79 3.54
CA GLN A 143 -25.67 10.97 4.40
C GLN A 143 -25.68 12.32 5.12
N GLN A 144 -26.15 13.38 4.45
CA GLN A 144 -26.28 14.71 5.07
C GLN A 144 -27.36 14.74 6.15
N GLN A 145 -28.48 14.06 5.94
CA GLN A 145 -29.54 13.92 6.95
C GLN A 145 -29.06 13.11 8.17
N GLU A 146 -28.37 12.00 7.95
CA GLU A 146 -27.78 11.19 9.04
C GLU A 146 -26.74 11.98 9.83
N TYR A 147 -25.91 12.77 9.16
CA TYR A 147 -24.95 13.67 9.82
C TYR A 147 -25.66 14.72 10.69
N GLN A 148 -26.73 15.34 10.19
CA GLN A 148 -27.53 16.29 10.96
C GLN A 148 -28.17 15.64 12.19
N GLN A 149 -28.71 14.43 12.06
CA GLN A 149 -29.24 13.66 13.18
C GLN A 149 -28.13 13.30 14.20
N CYS A 150 -26.93 12.95 13.72
CA CYS A 150 -25.77 12.71 14.58
C CYS A 150 -25.38 13.96 15.37
N GLN A 151 -25.32 15.12 14.72
CA GLN A 151 -25.05 16.40 15.38
C GLN A 151 -26.12 16.75 16.43
N GLN A 152 -27.40 16.55 16.12
CA GLN A 152 -28.49 16.78 17.08
C GLN A 152 -28.37 15.86 18.30
N ARG A 153 -28.02 14.58 18.13
CA ARG A 153 -27.74 13.66 19.25
C ARG A 153 -26.56 14.13 20.10
N CYS A 154 -25.49 14.63 19.48
CA CYS A 154 -24.35 15.20 20.19
C CYS A 154 -24.72 16.47 20.97
N GLN A 155 -25.72 17.25 20.50
CA GLN A 155 -26.23 18.43 21.20
C GLN A 155 -27.18 18.09 22.36
N GLN A 156 -27.83 16.92 22.35
CA GLN A 156 -28.81 16.53 23.38
C GLN A 156 -28.19 15.82 24.61
N GLN A 157 -26.93 15.37 24.55
CA GLN A 157 -26.25 14.62 25.63
C GLN A 157 -25.78 15.48 26.83
N GLU A 158 -26.43 16.61 27.11
CA GLU A 158 -25.96 17.66 28.03
C GLU A 158 -26.23 17.42 29.52
N GLN A 159 -25.46 16.57 30.22
CA GLN A 159 -25.35 16.66 31.69
C GLN A 159 -23.93 16.39 32.20
N GLY A 160 -23.21 17.44 32.66
CA GLY A 160 -21.95 17.31 33.43
C GLY A 160 -20.80 18.28 33.08
N GLN A 161 -19.75 18.32 33.91
CA GLN A 161 -18.49 19.06 33.69
C GLN A 161 -17.49 18.19 32.90
N GLY A 162 -16.88 18.75 31.84
CA GLY A 162 -16.08 18.03 30.81
C GLY A 162 -16.44 18.35 29.34
N LYS A 163 -17.31 19.37 29.15
CA LYS A 163 -18.15 19.60 27.97
C LYS A 163 -17.43 19.79 26.61
N GLN A 164 -16.34 20.54 26.53
CA GLN A 164 -15.72 20.87 25.23
C GLN A 164 -15.01 19.68 24.57
N GLN A 165 -14.26 18.88 25.34
CA GLN A 165 -13.54 17.73 24.79
C GLN A 165 -14.47 16.60 24.36
N GLN A 166 -15.56 16.37 25.09
CA GLN A 166 -16.53 15.32 24.75
C GLN A 166 -17.38 15.72 23.53
N GLN A 167 -17.72 17.00 23.40
CA GLN A 167 -18.43 17.53 22.24
C GLN A 167 -17.56 17.52 20.98
N GLN A 168 -16.28 17.91 21.09
CA GLN A 168 -15.31 17.78 20.00
C GLN A 168 -15.14 16.33 19.54
N ARG A 169 -15.05 15.37 20.48
CA ARG A 169 -14.97 13.94 20.13
C ARG A 169 -16.25 13.42 19.47
N CYS A 170 -17.43 13.88 19.92
CA CYS A 170 -18.71 13.50 19.32
C CYS A 170 -18.85 14.08 17.90
N GLN A 171 -18.47 15.35 17.72
CA GLN A 171 -18.45 16.01 16.41
C GLN A 171 -17.48 15.35 15.45
N GLN A 172 -16.26 15.02 15.91
CA GLN A 172 -15.28 14.26 15.13
C GLN A 172 -15.82 12.89 14.71
N ARG A 173 -16.51 12.17 15.61
CA ARG A 173 -17.13 10.87 15.26
C ARG A 173 -18.19 11.02 14.16
N CYS A 174 -19.04 12.05 14.25
CA CYS A 174 -20.03 12.31 13.20
C CYS A 174 -19.36 12.72 11.88
N GLU A 175 -18.26 13.48 11.92
CA GLU A 175 -17.49 13.87 10.73
C GLU A 175 -16.78 12.69 10.07
N ASP A 176 -16.22 11.78 10.88
CA ASP A 176 -15.69 10.51 10.40
C ASP A 176 -16.81 9.72 9.72
N GLU A 177 -17.93 9.49 10.40
CA GLU A 177 -19.15 8.81 9.89
C GLU A 177 -19.64 9.33 8.52
N ARG A 178 -19.44 10.62 8.24
CA ARG A 178 -19.84 11.28 6.98
C ARG A 178 -18.93 10.99 5.77
N GLN A 179 -17.68 10.60 5.96
CA GLN A 179 -16.74 10.41 4.85
C GLN A 179 -16.84 9.01 4.23
N PRO A 180 -16.87 8.87 2.88
CA PRO A 180 -16.70 7.58 2.21
C PRO A 180 -15.44 6.87 2.73
N GLN A 181 -15.49 5.56 2.92
CA GLN A 181 -14.34 4.79 3.47
C GLN A 181 -13.06 4.98 2.63
N GLU A 182 -13.19 5.22 1.32
CA GLU A 182 -12.09 5.60 0.43
C GLU A 182 -11.47 6.98 0.74
N GLN A 183 -12.28 7.94 1.20
CA GLN A 183 -11.83 9.26 1.64
C GLN A 183 -11.24 9.21 3.04
N ARG A 184 -11.76 8.38 3.97
CA ARG A 184 -11.10 8.13 5.26
C ARG A 184 -9.72 7.49 5.10
N ASP A 185 -9.62 6.47 4.24
CA ASP A 185 -8.35 5.84 3.91
C ASP A 185 -7.40 6.85 3.23
N ASN A 186 -7.89 7.72 2.33
CA ASN A 186 -7.05 8.73 1.69
C ASN A 186 -6.72 9.95 2.58
N ALA A 187 -7.58 10.32 3.54
CA ALA A 187 -7.38 11.45 4.46
C ALA A 187 -6.40 11.12 5.59
N GLN A 188 -6.37 9.86 6.06
CA GLN A 188 -5.28 9.33 6.89
C GLN A 188 -3.98 9.08 6.10
N GLU A 189 -4.04 9.12 4.76
CA GLU A 189 -2.92 8.96 3.82
C GLU A 189 -2.54 10.28 3.12
N GLN A 190 -2.76 11.44 3.78
CA GLN A 190 -2.08 12.66 3.37
C GLN A 190 -0.57 12.40 3.41
N PRO A 191 0.21 12.86 2.41
CA PRO A 191 1.66 12.79 2.50
C PRO A 191 2.08 13.60 3.73
N GLN A 192 2.51 12.91 4.79
CA GLN A 192 3.41 13.54 5.73
C GLN A 192 4.71 13.72 4.96
N GLU A 193 4.89 14.89 4.35
CA GLU A 193 6.21 15.41 3.98
C GLU A 193 6.99 15.70 5.27
N GLU A 194 7.16 14.70 6.12
CA GLU A 194 8.34 14.65 6.96
C GLU A 194 9.45 14.19 6.02
N GLU A 195 10.52 14.98 5.93
CA GLU A 195 11.75 14.63 5.22
C GLU A 195 12.26 13.26 5.72
N ARG A 196 11.74 12.18 5.12
CA ARG A 196 12.27 10.85 5.36
C ARG A 196 13.63 10.83 4.72
N ASN A 197 14.66 10.80 5.56
CA ASN A 197 16.03 10.84 5.11
C ASN A 197 16.29 9.78 4.00
N ASN A 198 15.69 8.59 4.05
CA ASN A 198 15.86 7.53 3.03
C ASN A 198 14.52 6.96 2.51
N PRO A 199 14.16 7.19 1.24
CA PRO A 199 12.92 6.66 0.67
C PRO A 199 12.93 5.14 0.47
N TYR A 200 14.10 4.50 0.48
CA TYR A 200 14.25 3.07 0.29
C TYR A 200 14.18 2.28 1.60
N PHE A 201 14.11 2.95 2.75
CA PHE A 201 13.98 2.32 4.05
C PHE A 201 12.53 2.39 4.54
N LEU A 202 12.00 1.25 4.93
CA LEU A 202 10.64 1.09 5.42
C LEU A 202 10.68 0.78 6.93
N ASP A 203 10.35 1.80 7.69
CA ASP A 203 10.15 1.75 9.13
C ASP A 203 8.73 1.27 9.51
N GLU A 204 8.44 1.18 10.81
CA GLU A 204 7.13 0.76 11.32
C GLU A 204 5.97 1.64 10.83
N GLN A 205 6.19 2.95 10.66
CA GLN A 205 5.19 3.90 10.19
C GLN A 205 4.78 3.67 8.72
N SER A 206 5.64 3.00 7.96
CA SER A 206 5.39 2.59 6.58
C SER A 206 4.30 1.51 6.46
N PHE A 207 3.86 0.94 7.59
CA PHE A 207 2.88 -0.14 7.64
C PHE A 207 1.58 0.29 8.35
N LYS A 208 0.45 -0.22 7.86
CA LYS A 208 -0.88 -0.08 8.45
C LYS A 208 -1.34 -1.42 9.01
N GLU A 209 -1.93 -1.39 10.21
CA GLU A 209 -2.57 -2.55 10.81
C GLU A 209 -3.89 -2.87 10.08
N ARG A 210 -4.03 -4.10 9.60
CA ARG A 210 -5.27 -4.62 8.95
C ARG A 210 -6.08 -5.46 9.91
N ILE A 211 -5.40 -6.28 10.71
CA ILE A 211 -5.99 -7.09 11.76
C ILE A 211 -5.13 -6.92 13.00
N LYS A 212 -5.74 -6.69 14.16
CA LYS A 212 -5.03 -6.65 15.44
C LYS A 212 -5.92 -7.20 16.54
N THR A 213 -5.42 -8.21 17.23
CA THR A 213 -6.05 -8.79 18.42
C THR A 213 -4.99 -9.03 19.49
N GLU A 214 -5.39 -9.46 20.67
CA GLU A 214 -4.45 -9.91 21.71
C GLU A 214 -3.65 -11.16 21.31
N HIS A 215 -4.09 -11.87 20.27
CA HIS A 215 -3.51 -13.13 19.81
C HIS A 215 -2.59 -12.98 18.58
N GLY A 216 -2.49 -11.80 18.00
CA GLY A 216 -1.66 -11.57 16.82
C GLY A 216 -2.04 -10.34 16.02
N TYR A 217 -1.38 -10.16 14.89
CA TYR A 217 -1.66 -9.05 13.98
C TYR A 217 -1.39 -9.40 12.53
N THR A 218 -1.98 -8.60 11.65
CA THR A 218 -1.63 -8.48 10.23
C THR A 218 -1.37 -7.02 9.93
N ARG A 219 -0.20 -6.72 9.36
CA ARG A 219 0.23 -5.38 8.94
C ARG A 219 0.62 -5.41 7.48
N VAL A 220 0.36 -4.32 6.76
CA VAL A 220 0.62 -4.22 5.33
C VAL A 220 1.21 -2.85 5.02
N SER A 221 2.19 -2.79 4.12
CA SER A 221 2.82 -1.56 3.71
C SER A 221 1.81 -0.60 3.09
N ARG A 222 2.00 0.69 3.30
CA ARG A 222 1.34 1.72 2.50
C ARG A 222 1.74 1.56 1.04
N ARG A 223 1.03 2.26 0.15
CA ARG A 223 1.38 2.36 -1.26
C ARG A 223 2.79 2.91 -1.42
N PHE A 224 3.64 2.26 -2.20
CA PHE A 224 5.05 2.68 -2.32
C PHE A 224 5.18 4.06 -2.96
N SER A 225 4.29 4.43 -3.89
CA SER A 225 4.24 5.76 -4.49
C SER A 225 3.89 6.88 -3.51
N LYS A 226 3.27 6.55 -2.36
CA LYS A 226 2.99 7.50 -1.28
C LYS A 226 4.21 7.71 -0.36
N ILE A 227 5.13 6.75 -0.35
CA ILE A 227 6.40 6.87 0.37
C ILE A 227 7.38 7.69 -0.47
N SER A 228 7.51 7.35 -1.76
CA SER A 228 8.33 8.12 -2.70
C SER A 228 7.91 7.86 -4.15
N ASN A 229 7.98 8.91 -4.98
CA ASN A 229 7.78 8.78 -6.42
C ASN A 229 8.81 7.87 -7.10
N LEU A 230 9.98 7.65 -6.48
CA LEU A 230 11.01 6.74 -6.97
C LEU A 230 10.54 5.26 -6.96
N LEU A 231 9.54 4.94 -6.15
CA LEU A 231 9.06 3.58 -5.95
C LEU A 231 7.79 3.25 -6.77
N ARG A 232 7.40 4.11 -7.72
CA ARG A 232 6.24 3.89 -8.59
C ARG A 232 6.32 2.58 -9.39
N GLY A 233 7.52 2.08 -9.66
CA GLY A 233 7.74 0.83 -10.42
C GLY A 233 7.23 -0.44 -9.73
N ILE A 234 7.02 -0.40 -8.41
CA ILE A 234 6.49 -1.53 -7.62
C ILE A 234 5.13 -1.20 -7.01
N GLU A 235 4.43 -0.20 -7.56
CA GLU A 235 3.19 0.34 -6.99
C GLU A 235 2.02 -0.66 -6.98
N ASN A 236 2.12 -1.72 -7.77
CA ASN A 236 1.18 -2.84 -7.82
C ASN A 236 1.47 -3.94 -6.77
N TYR A 237 2.46 -3.74 -5.88
CA TYR A 237 2.78 -4.70 -4.81
C TYR A 237 2.63 -4.06 -3.42
N ARG A 238 2.37 -4.89 -2.41
CA ARG A 238 2.38 -4.54 -1.00
C ARG A 238 3.18 -5.58 -0.23
N LEU A 239 3.90 -5.13 0.79
CA LEU A 239 4.62 -6.00 1.71
C LEU A 239 3.78 -6.20 2.98
N GLY A 240 3.53 -7.46 3.36
CA GLY A 240 2.72 -7.79 4.52
C GLY A 240 3.48 -8.61 5.56
N PHE A 241 3.03 -8.47 6.80
CA PHE A 241 3.50 -9.21 7.97
C PHE A 241 2.32 -9.81 8.70
N PHE A 242 2.40 -11.09 9.00
CA PHE A 242 1.44 -11.79 9.85
C PHE A 242 2.20 -12.42 11.02
N GLU A 243 1.68 -12.23 12.22
CA GLU A 243 2.17 -12.88 13.44
C GLU A 243 1.00 -13.41 14.25
N ALA A 244 1.12 -14.65 14.70
CA ALA A 244 0.13 -15.29 15.55
C ALA A 244 0.77 -15.98 16.74
N ASN A 245 0.20 -15.74 17.92
CA ASN A 245 0.59 -16.39 19.17
C ASN A 245 0.33 -17.91 19.10
N PRO A 246 0.91 -18.69 20.03
CA PRO A 246 0.64 -20.13 20.12
C PRO A 246 -0.84 -20.45 20.25
N SER A 247 -1.27 -21.58 19.69
CA SER A 247 -2.66 -22.08 19.79
C SER A 247 -3.71 -21.06 19.31
N THR A 248 -3.52 -20.53 18.11
CA THR A 248 -4.40 -19.52 17.51
C THR A 248 -4.95 -19.94 16.18
N PHE A 249 -6.06 -19.30 15.79
CA PHE A 249 -6.79 -19.51 14.56
C PHE A 249 -7.10 -18.17 13.91
N LEU A 250 -6.58 -17.96 12.70
CA LEU A 250 -7.00 -16.88 11.82
C LEU A 250 -8.24 -17.34 11.07
N ILE A 251 -9.36 -16.64 11.27
CA ILE A 251 -10.65 -17.06 10.74
C ILE A 251 -10.67 -17.04 9.20
N PRO A 252 -11.55 -17.84 8.56
CA PRO A 252 -11.62 -17.91 7.10
C PRO A 252 -11.93 -16.58 6.42
N HIS A 253 -11.06 -16.19 5.50
CA HIS A 253 -11.20 -14.98 4.69
C HIS A 253 -10.52 -15.17 3.32
N HIS A 254 -10.90 -14.35 2.35
CA HIS A 254 -10.21 -14.29 1.05
C HIS A 254 -9.75 -12.87 0.76
N LEU A 255 -8.81 -12.73 -0.17
CA LEU A 255 -8.25 -11.45 -0.61
C LEU A 255 -8.60 -11.21 -2.08
N ASP A 256 -8.90 -9.98 -2.48
CA ASP A 256 -8.87 -9.55 -3.90
C ASP A 256 -7.43 -9.23 -4.34
N ALA A 257 -6.50 -10.10 -3.97
CA ALA A 257 -5.09 -9.99 -4.30
C ALA A 257 -4.43 -11.36 -4.36
N ASP A 258 -3.49 -11.46 -5.28
CA ASP A 258 -2.56 -12.57 -5.33
C ASP A 258 -1.49 -12.41 -4.26
N ALA A 259 -1.15 -13.47 -3.54
CA ALA A 259 -0.10 -13.40 -2.52
C ALA A 259 0.90 -14.55 -2.60
N ILE A 260 2.14 -14.26 -2.24
CA ILE A 260 3.18 -15.24 -1.91
C ILE A 260 3.45 -15.12 -0.41
N PHE A 261 3.25 -16.21 0.33
CA PHE A 261 3.53 -16.30 1.76
C PHE A 261 4.84 -17.05 1.97
N VAL A 262 5.73 -16.47 2.77
CA VAL A 262 6.98 -17.08 3.19
C VAL A 262 6.97 -17.22 4.71
N VAL A 263 7.09 -18.44 5.21
CA VAL A 263 7.19 -18.68 6.65
C VAL A 263 8.59 -18.36 7.14
N VAL A 264 8.69 -17.36 8.01
CA VAL A 264 9.99 -16.90 8.54
C VAL A 264 10.27 -17.42 9.95
N GLN A 265 9.23 -17.74 10.72
CA GLN A 265 9.34 -18.30 12.06
C GLN A 265 8.15 -19.20 12.42
N GLY A 266 8.44 -20.24 13.21
CA GLY A 266 7.42 -21.14 13.76
C GLY A 266 6.90 -22.16 12.76
N ARG A 267 5.78 -22.78 13.11
CA ARG A 267 5.07 -23.78 12.31
C ARG A 267 3.58 -23.50 12.36
N GLY A 268 2.91 -23.73 11.24
CA GLY A 268 1.49 -23.49 11.12
C GLY A 268 0.80 -24.49 10.20
N LEU A 269 -0.50 -24.38 10.11
CA LEU A 269 -1.31 -25.08 9.12
C LEU A 269 -2.05 -24.04 8.29
N ILE A 270 -1.87 -24.08 6.97
CA ILE A 270 -2.73 -23.35 6.03
C ILE A 270 -3.75 -24.30 5.43
N ASN A 271 -5.00 -23.85 5.43
CA ASN A 271 -6.04 -24.47 4.63
C ASN A 271 -6.41 -23.47 3.53
N LEU A 272 -6.40 -23.95 2.30
CA LEU A 272 -6.66 -23.17 1.10
C LEU A 272 -7.79 -23.86 0.33
N ILE A 273 -8.88 -23.12 0.12
CA ILE A 273 -10.05 -23.57 -0.61
C ILE A 273 -10.16 -22.73 -1.88
N HIS A 274 -10.05 -23.39 -3.03
CA HIS A 274 -10.07 -22.73 -4.33
C HIS A 274 -10.72 -23.66 -5.37
N GLN A 275 -11.66 -23.14 -6.16
CA GLN A 275 -12.39 -23.90 -7.19
C GLN A 275 -12.96 -25.24 -6.68
N GLN A 276 -13.57 -25.24 -5.49
CA GLN A 276 -14.15 -26.40 -4.79
C GLN A 276 -13.16 -27.42 -4.22
N ASP A 277 -11.86 -27.26 -4.47
CA ASP A 277 -10.83 -28.09 -3.85
C ASP A 277 -10.37 -27.48 -2.52
N ARG A 278 -10.42 -28.29 -1.45
CA ARG A 278 -9.84 -27.95 -0.14
C ARG A 278 -8.49 -28.65 0.02
N ASN A 279 -7.44 -27.86 0.15
CA ASN A 279 -6.08 -28.35 0.40
C ASN A 279 -5.58 -27.88 1.76
N SER A 280 -4.94 -28.79 2.50
CA SER A 280 -4.38 -28.50 3.83
C SER A 280 -2.88 -28.81 3.83
N TYR A 281 -2.08 -27.82 4.21
CA TYR A 281 -0.62 -27.93 4.21
C TYR A 281 -0.05 -27.51 5.57
N ASN A 282 0.77 -28.38 6.17
CA ASN A 282 1.62 -27.96 7.27
C ASN A 282 2.71 -27.08 6.69
N LEU A 283 2.92 -25.92 7.30
CA LEU A 283 3.96 -24.98 6.93
C LEU A 283 5.01 -24.93 8.03
N GLU A 284 6.27 -24.91 7.63
CA GLU A 284 7.43 -24.72 8.49
C GLU A 284 8.33 -23.62 7.94
N ARG A 285 9.30 -23.19 8.75
CA ARG A 285 10.25 -22.14 8.35
C ARG A 285 10.92 -22.47 7.00
N GLY A 286 10.90 -21.49 6.10
CA GLY A 286 11.42 -21.62 4.75
C GLY A 286 10.38 -22.05 3.71
N ASP A 287 9.17 -22.45 4.13
CA ASP A 287 8.10 -22.75 3.18
C ASP A 287 7.60 -21.50 2.49
N VAL A 288 7.49 -21.59 1.17
CA VAL A 288 6.92 -20.61 0.26
C VAL A 288 5.65 -21.19 -0.35
N ILE A 289 4.53 -20.49 -0.22
CA ILE A 289 3.26 -20.89 -0.80
C ILE A 289 2.59 -19.73 -1.51
N ARG A 290 2.03 -20.00 -2.69
CA ARG A 290 1.15 -19.05 -3.37
C ARG A 290 -0.28 -19.18 -2.85
N VAL A 291 -0.90 -18.05 -2.57
CA VAL A 291 -2.34 -17.91 -2.34
C VAL A 291 -2.95 -17.11 -3.50
N PRO A 292 -3.73 -17.72 -4.39
CA PRO A 292 -4.44 -17.03 -5.48
C PRO A 292 -5.47 -16.02 -4.96
N ALA A 293 -5.70 -14.95 -5.73
CA ALA A 293 -6.79 -14.02 -5.48
C ALA A 293 -8.14 -14.75 -5.42
N GLY A 294 -8.98 -14.40 -4.44
CA GLY A 294 -10.28 -15.02 -4.19
C GLY A 294 -10.23 -16.39 -3.50
N ALA A 295 -9.05 -16.99 -3.29
CA ALA A 295 -8.94 -18.23 -2.53
C ALA A 295 -9.29 -18.00 -1.06
N LEU A 296 -10.19 -18.83 -0.52
CA LEU A 296 -10.56 -18.79 0.89
C LEU A 296 -9.48 -19.49 1.71
N ILE A 297 -8.88 -18.76 2.65
CA ILE A 297 -7.82 -19.26 3.51
C ILE A 297 -8.14 -19.13 4.99
N TYR A 298 -7.62 -20.07 5.78
CA TYR A 298 -7.50 -19.91 7.22
C TYR A 298 -6.18 -20.52 7.71
N LEU A 299 -5.61 -19.91 8.75
CA LEU A 299 -4.32 -20.29 9.32
C LEU A 299 -4.49 -20.75 10.76
N ILE A 300 -3.71 -21.74 11.15
CA ILE A 300 -3.68 -22.27 12.51
C ILE A 300 -2.25 -22.28 13.00
N ASN A 301 -1.95 -21.57 14.09
CA ASN A 301 -0.73 -21.84 14.85
C ASN A 301 -1.02 -23.03 15.79
N ARG A 302 -0.41 -24.17 15.47
CA ARG A 302 -0.61 -25.42 16.19
C ARG A 302 0.38 -25.60 17.35
N ASP A 303 1.37 -24.73 17.44
CA ASP A 303 2.39 -24.79 18.48
C ASP A 303 1.83 -24.25 19.81
N ASN A 304 2.45 -24.68 20.91
CA ASN A 304 2.07 -24.28 22.26
C ASN A 304 3.00 -23.21 22.83
N ASN A 305 4.18 -23.04 22.22
CA ASN A 305 5.23 -22.18 22.73
C ASN A 305 5.66 -21.15 21.70
N ASP A 306 5.76 -21.57 20.43
CA ASP A 306 6.33 -20.73 19.39
C ASP A 306 5.27 -19.89 18.67
N LYS A 307 5.61 -18.62 18.44
CA LYS A 307 4.87 -17.76 17.51
C LYS A 307 5.03 -18.25 16.08
N PHE A 308 4.00 -18.03 15.27
CA PHE A 308 4.01 -18.31 13.84
C PHE A 308 4.05 -16.99 13.08
N GLN A 309 5.04 -16.81 12.21
CA GLN A 309 5.23 -15.58 11.44
C GLN A 309 5.37 -15.85 9.94
N ILE A 310 4.65 -15.04 9.17
CA ILE A 310 4.68 -15.05 7.71
C ILE A 310 5.01 -13.64 7.21
N VAL A 311 5.92 -13.57 6.24
CA VAL A 311 6.08 -12.40 5.38
C VAL A 311 5.33 -12.66 4.08
N SER A 312 4.56 -11.68 3.62
CA SER A 312 3.78 -11.81 2.39
C SER A 312 4.14 -10.75 1.37
N LEU A 313 4.26 -11.16 0.11
CA LEU A 313 4.22 -10.25 -1.03
C LEU A 313 2.82 -10.32 -1.63
N VAL A 314 2.12 -9.21 -1.66
CA VAL A 314 0.72 -9.13 -2.10
C VAL A 314 0.64 -8.27 -3.36
N LYS A 315 -0.01 -8.77 -4.42
CA LYS A 315 -0.27 -8.08 -5.68
C LYS A 315 -1.78 -7.92 -5.86
N PRO A 316 -2.36 -6.74 -5.55
CA PRO A 316 -3.78 -6.49 -5.75
C PRO A 316 -4.20 -6.69 -7.21
N VAL A 317 -5.39 -7.26 -7.42
CA VAL A 317 -5.96 -7.40 -8.78
C VAL A 317 -6.84 -6.21 -9.16
N SER A 318 -7.29 -5.44 -8.17
CA SER A 318 -8.14 -4.26 -8.34
C SER A 318 -7.34 -3.10 -8.96
N THR A 319 -7.56 -2.84 -10.25
CA THR A 319 -6.97 -1.72 -11.00
C THR A 319 -8.02 -0.61 -11.24
N PRO A 320 -7.64 0.68 -11.25
CA PRO A 320 -6.30 1.24 -11.06
C PRO A 320 -5.97 1.59 -9.60
N THR A 321 -6.84 1.24 -8.64
CA THR A 321 -6.67 1.65 -7.24
C THR A 321 -5.43 1.02 -6.60
N ASN A 322 -5.00 -0.17 -7.07
CA ASN A 322 -3.94 -0.98 -6.47
C ASN A 322 -4.16 -1.17 -4.97
N LYS A 323 -5.42 -1.23 -4.54
CA LYS A 323 -5.84 -1.50 -3.18
C LYS A 323 -6.41 -2.91 -3.14
N PHE A 324 -6.28 -3.56 -1.98
CA PHE A 324 -6.93 -4.84 -1.72
C PHE A 324 -7.63 -4.80 -0.37
N ARG A 325 -8.57 -5.73 -0.18
CA ARG A 325 -9.38 -5.92 1.01
C ARG A 325 -9.39 -7.39 1.41
N GLU A 326 -9.47 -7.60 2.73
CA GLU A 326 -9.78 -8.87 3.34
C GLU A 326 -11.30 -9.02 3.42
N PHE A 327 -11.83 -10.09 2.85
CA PHE A 327 -13.27 -10.39 2.85
C PHE A 327 -13.54 -11.56 3.80
N PHE A 328 -14.18 -11.27 4.93
CA PHE A 328 -14.56 -12.25 5.93
C PHE A 328 -15.97 -12.77 5.63
N GLY A 329 -16.09 -14.06 5.28
CA GLY A 329 -17.40 -14.71 5.10
C GLY A 329 -17.95 -15.25 6.41
N VAL A 330 -17.07 -15.68 7.30
CA VAL A 330 -17.39 -16.03 8.67
C VAL A 330 -16.81 -14.95 9.56
N GLY A 331 -17.69 -14.11 10.07
CA GLY A 331 -17.39 -12.90 10.80
C GLY A 331 -18.66 -12.44 11.48
N GLY A 332 -18.51 -11.64 12.52
CA GLY A 332 -19.63 -11.12 13.27
C GLY A 332 -19.68 -9.62 13.15
N GLU A 333 -19.61 -8.95 14.29
CA GLU A 333 -19.32 -7.52 14.34
C GLU A 333 -17.81 -7.24 14.22
N ASN A 334 -16.96 -8.19 14.66
CA ASN A 334 -15.51 -8.02 14.58
C ASN A 334 -14.80 -9.38 14.33
N PRO A 335 -14.24 -9.60 13.12
CA PRO A 335 -14.31 -8.72 11.96
C PRO A 335 -15.72 -8.73 11.37
N GLU A 336 -16.10 -7.63 10.73
CA GLU A 336 -17.38 -7.51 10.03
C GLU A 336 -17.45 -8.51 8.87
N THR A 337 -18.55 -9.25 8.79
CA THR A 337 -18.79 -10.15 7.66
C THR A 337 -19.35 -9.39 6.46
N PHE A 338 -18.89 -9.76 5.25
CA PHE A 338 -19.45 -9.17 4.03
C PHE A 338 -20.93 -9.54 3.81
N TYR A 339 -21.46 -10.56 4.50
CA TYR A 339 -22.89 -10.89 4.43
C TYR A 339 -23.78 -9.74 4.94
N ASN A 340 -23.27 -8.88 5.82
CA ASN A 340 -24.00 -7.72 6.33
C ASN A 340 -24.29 -6.65 5.26
N THR A 341 -23.69 -6.75 4.06
CA THR A 341 -23.95 -5.84 2.95
C THR A 341 -25.22 -6.20 2.18
N PHE A 342 -25.71 -7.44 2.28
CA PHE A 342 -26.94 -7.88 1.60
C PHE A 342 -28.17 -7.57 2.45
N SER A 343 -29.31 -7.38 1.78
CA SER A 343 -30.59 -7.19 2.49
C SER A 343 -31.01 -8.48 3.20
N ASP A 344 -31.75 -8.33 4.30
CA ASP A 344 -32.25 -9.46 5.06
C ASP A 344 -33.07 -10.40 4.16
N GLU A 345 -33.88 -9.88 3.23
CA GLU A 345 -34.68 -10.69 2.32
C GLU A 345 -33.83 -11.58 1.41
N ILE A 346 -32.70 -11.07 0.91
CA ILE A 346 -31.75 -11.85 0.09
C ILE A 346 -31.12 -12.95 0.94
N LEU A 347 -30.70 -12.64 2.17
CA LEU A 347 -30.08 -13.62 3.04
C LEU A 347 -31.07 -14.70 3.47
N GLU A 348 -32.30 -14.32 3.83
CA GLU A 348 -33.36 -15.27 4.20
C GLU A 348 -33.68 -16.22 3.03
N ALA A 349 -33.77 -15.69 1.81
CA ALA A 349 -33.98 -16.50 0.61
C ALA A 349 -32.77 -17.40 0.28
N ALA A 350 -31.55 -16.88 0.38
CA ALA A 350 -30.33 -17.60 0.03
C ALA A 350 -30.01 -18.74 1.01
N PHE A 351 -30.21 -18.51 2.31
CA PHE A 351 -29.95 -19.49 3.37
C PHE A 351 -31.20 -20.29 3.77
N ASN A 352 -32.38 -19.93 3.24
CA ASN A 352 -33.67 -20.52 3.61
C ASN A 352 -33.85 -20.56 5.15
N THR A 353 -33.53 -19.45 5.81
CA THR A 353 -33.48 -19.31 7.27
C THR A 353 -34.06 -17.96 7.65
N ASP A 354 -34.78 -17.86 8.76
CA ASP A 354 -35.34 -16.59 9.22
C ASP A 354 -34.25 -15.63 9.74
N LYS A 355 -34.58 -14.34 9.80
CA LYS A 355 -33.68 -13.31 10.31
C LYS A 355 -33.09 -13.62 11.68
N LYS A 356 -33.86 -14.23 12.59
CA LYS A 356 -33.37 -14.59 13.93
C LYS A 356 -32.26 -15.65 13.85
N GLY A 357 -32.43 -16.65 13.01
CA GLY A 357 -31.40 -17.65 12.73
C GLY A 357 -30.15 -17.01 12.11
N LEU A 358 -30.32 -16.11 11.14
CA LEU A 358 -29.21 -15.41 10.49
C LEU A 358 -28.44 -14.49 11.44
N ASP A 359 -29.15 -13.73 12.28
CA ASP A 359 -28.55 -12.88 13.31
C ASP A 359 -27.72 -13.71 14.30
N SER A 360 -28.21 -14.90 14.65
CA SER A 360 -27.45 -15.83 15.50
C SER A 360 -26.17 -16.36 14.83
N LEU A 361 -26.14 -16.46 13.50
CA LEU A 361 -24.98 -16.96 12.75
C LEU A 361 -23.94 -15.86 12.50
N PHE A 362 -24.38 -14.67 12.09
CA PHE A 362 -23.53 -13.61 11.56
C PHE A 362 -23.29 -12.44 12.51
N ARG A 363 -23.83 -12.43 13.74
CA ARG A 363 -23.61 -11.31 14.69
C ARG A 363 -22.94 -11.71 16.00
N GLN A 364 -22.68 -13.00 16.23
CA GLN A 364 -22.13 -13.49 17.49
C GLN A 364 -20.61 -13.30 17.63
N GLN A 365 -19.85 -13.29 16.53
CA GLN A 365 -18.39 -13.22 16.59
C GLN A 365 -17.90 -11.77 16.81
N ARG A 366 -17.21 -11.54 17.93
CA ARG A 366 -16.67 -10.21 18.29
C ARG A 366 -15.19 -10.21 18.68
N LYS A 367 -14.54 -11.38 18.64
CA LYS A 367 -13.17 -11.60 19.14
C LYS A 367 -12.08 -11.18 18.14
N GLY A 368 -12.45 -10.63 16.99
CA GLY A 368 -11.52 -10.21 15.95
C GLY A 368 -11.08 -11.37 15.04
N GLY A 369 -10.24 -11.04 14.05
CA GLY A 369 -9.86 -11.99 13.00
C GLY A 369 -8.93 -13.12 13.45
N ILE A 370 -8.18 -12.92 14.54
CA ILE A 370 -7.26 -13.90 15.11
C ILE A 370 -7.72 -14.23 16.53
N VAL A 371 -8.14 -15.47 16.74
CA VAL A 371 -8.73 -15.95 17.99
C VAL A 371 -7.93 -17.09 18.59
N GLN A 372 -8.03 -17.31 19.90
CA GLN A 372 -7.51 -18.50 20.54
C GLN A 372 -8.28 -19.75 20.08
N ALA A 373 -7.56 -20.85 19.88
CA ALA A 373 -8.13 -22.16 19.58
C ALA A 373 -7.70 -23.19 20.63
N SER A 374 -8.64 -24.01 21.09
CA SER A 374 -8.34 -25.11 22.00
C SER A 374 -7.53 -26.20 21.30
N GLN A 375 -6.83 -27.02 22.06
CA GLN A 375 -6.07 -28.15 21.52
C GLN A 375 -6.98 -29.15 20.79
N GLU A 376 -8.21 -29.34 21.28
CA GLU A 376 -9.22 -30.19 20.65
C GLU A 376 -9.66 -29.62 19.30
N GLN A 377 -9.90 -28.31 19.22
CA GLN A 377 -10.24 -27.62 17.98
C GLN A 377 -9.09 -27.71 16.97
N ILE A 378 -7.86 -27.44 17.39
CA ILE A 378 -6.67 -27.54 16.55
C ILE A 378 -6.51 -28.97 16.03
N ARG A 379 -6.65 -29.98 16.90
CA ARG A 379 -6.59 -31.39 16.50
C ARG A 379 -7.69 -31.74 15.51
N ALA A 380 -8.93 -31.29 15.72
CA ALA A 380 -10.05 -31.54 14.82
C ALA A 380 -9.81 -30.96 13.42
N LEU A 381 -9.37 -29.70 13.35
CA LEU A 381 -9.07 -29.00 12.09
C LEU A 381 -7.83 -29.55 11.38
N SER A 382 -6.98 -30.31 12.10
CA SER A 382 -5.76 -30.91 11.56
C SER A 382 -5.92 -32.36 11.09
N ARG A 383 -7.10 -33.00 11.25
CA ARG A 383 -7.26 -34.44 10.92
C ARG A 383 -7.13 -34.71 9.42
N ASP A 384 -7.58 -33.78 8.57
CA ASP A 384 -7.62 -33.92 7.11
C ASP A 384 -6.23 -33.79 6.45
N VAL A 385 -5.22 -33.40 7.22
CA VAL A 385 -3.85 -33.17 6.74
C VAL A 385 -3.16 -34.48 6.30
N SER A 386 -3.68 -35.62 6.76
CA SER A 386 -3.05 -36.95 6.64
C SER A 386 -3.06 -37.58 5.23
N SER A 387 -3.60 -36.91 4.20
CA SER A 387 -3.65 -37.47 2.83
C SER A 387 -2.67 -36.84 1.83
N SER A 388 -2.05 -35.69 2.15
CA SER A 388 -1.34 -34.90 1.13
C SER A 388 0.13 -35.29 0.89
N ARG A 389 0.77 -36.08 1.77
CA ARG A 389 2.15 -36.55 1.53
C ARG A 389 2.24 -37.72 0.52
N GLN A 390 1.14 -38.38 0.15
CA GLN A 390 1.23 -39.65 -0.60
C GLN A 390 0.20 -39.90 -1.71
N ARG A 391 -0.72 -38.96 -2.01
CA ARG A 391 -1.61 -39.13 -3.18
C ARG A 391 -1.72 -37.85 -3.99
N SER A 392 -1.11 -37.86 -5.16
CA SER A 392 -1.51 -36.98 -6.25
C SER A 392 -2.98 -37.27 -6.61
N PRO A 393 -3.87 -36.27 -6.67
CA PRO A 393 -5.21 -36.42 -7.23
C PRO A 393 -5.16 -37.08 -8.62
N LYS A 394 -6.10 -37.98 -8.95
CA LYS A 394 -6.12 -38.71 -10.23
C LYS A 394 -6.23 -37.82 -11.47
N TRP A 395 -6.51 -36.52 -11.33
CA TRP A 395 -6.53 -35.53 -12.41
C TRP A 395 -5.24 -34.68 -12.53
N SER A 396 -4.24 -34.90 -11.67
CA SER A 396 -3.01 -34.08 -11.61
C SER A 396 -2.04 -34.25 -12.78
N ARG A 397 -2.44 -34.89 -13.88
CA ARG A 397 -1.54 -35.17 -15.01
C ARG A 397 -1.32 -33.96 -15.92
N HIS A 398 -2.10 -32.88 -15.79
CA HIS A 398 -2.00 -31.74 -16.74
C HIS A 398 -1.99 -30.30 -16.16
N SER A 399 -2.17 -30.04 -14.86
CA SER A 399 -2.02 -28.64 -14.35
C SER A 399 -1.87 -28.39 -12.83
N SER A 400 -2.02 -29.36 -11.92
CA SER A 400 -2.26 -29.06 -10.49
C SER A 400 -1.11 -29.32 -9.50
N GLN A 401 0.13 -29.53 -9.95
CA GLN A 401 1.30 -29.49 -9.05
C GLN A 401 1.67 -28.06 -8.62
N SER A 402 1.08 -27.03 -9.23
CA SER A 402 1.59 -25.66 -9.23
C SER A 402 1.34 -24.83 -7.97
N TRP A 403 0.64 -25.32 -6.95
CA TRP A 403 0.31 -24.47 -5.76
C TRP A 403 0.67 -25.13 -4.42
N ARG A 404 1.47 -26.21 -4.45
CA ARG A 404 1.96 -26.84 -3.23
C ARG A 404 3.07 -25.97 -2.62
N PRO A 405 3.18 -25.88 -1.28
CA PRO A 405 4.31 -25.22 -0.69
C PRO A 405 5.61 -25.95 -1.07
N PHE A 406 6.66 -25.18 -1.30
CA PHE A 406 8.03 -25.70 -1.38
C PHE A 406 8.87 -25.01 -0.33
N ASN A 407 9.89 -25.71 0.17
CA ASN A 407 10.80 -25.13 1.15
C ASN A 407 12.07 -24.63 0.46
N LEU A 408 12.32 -23.33 0.56
CA LEU A 408 13.48 -22.69 -0.06
C LEU A 408 14.79 -23.08 0.65
N LEU A 409 14.75 -23.38 1.95
CA LEU A 409 15.93 -23.76 2.75
C LEU A 409 16.34 -25.22 2.54
N ASN A 410 15.46 -26.04 1.98
CA ASN A 410 15.78 -27.41 1.57
C ASN A 410 16.51 -27.47 0.23
N GLN A 411 16.59 -26.35 -0.50
CA GLN A 411 17.38 -26.25 -1.73
C GLN A 411 18.86 -26.16 -1.42
N ARG A 412 19.70 -26.46 -2.42
CA ARG A 412 21.13 -26.17 -2.32
C ARG A 412 21.33 -24.65 -2.38
N PRO A 413 22.09 -24.06 -1.45
CA PRO A 413 22.39 -22.64 -1.51
C PRO A 413 23.18 -22.32 -2.78
N THR A 414 22.81 -21.25 -3.48
CA THR A 414 23.50 -20.74 -4.68
C THR A 414 24.93 -20.34 -4.35
N HIS A 415 25.11 -19.75 -3.16
CA HIS A 415 26.42 -19.40 -2.62
C HIS A 415 26.50 -19.85 -1.16
N SER A 416 27.59 -20.50 -0.78
CA SER A 416 27.82 -20.94 0.59
C SER A 416 29.32 -20.92 0.90
N ASN A 417 29.69 -20.27 1.99
CA ASN A 417 31.05 -20.26 2.53
C ASN A 417 31.00 -20.15 4.06
N GLU A 418 32.15 -20.02 4.72
CA GLU A 418 32.25 -19.93 6.18
C GLU A 418 31.57 -18.67 6.76
N TYR A 419 31.28 -17.67 5.93
CA TYR A 419 30.72 -16.38 6.31
C TYR A 419 29.21 -16.26 6.06
N GLY A 420 28.61 -17.18 5.31
CA GLY A 420 27.18 -17.13 5.04
C GLY A 420 26.68 -18.09 3.97
N GLN A 421 25.36 -18.09 3.78
CA GLN A 421 24.63 -18.94 2.85
C GLN A 421 23.54 -18.12 2.16
N LEU A 422 23.48 -18.17 0.84
CA LEU A 422 22.47 -17.52 0.02
C LEU A 422 21.66 -18.60 -0.70
N TYR A 423 20.34 -18.54 -0.55
CA TYR A 423 19.39 -19.43 -1.20
C TYR A 423 18.55 -18.58 -2.15
N ASP A 424 18.52 -18.93 -3.42
CA ASP A 424 17.75 -18.21 -4.44
C ASP A 424 16.78 -19.17 -5.11
N VAL A 425 15.54 -18.71 -5.26
CA VAL A 425 14.49 -19.42 -5.97
C VAL A 425 13.84 -18.46 -6.96
N THR A 426 13.80 -18.87 -8.22
CA THR A 426 13.33 -18.03 -9.34
C THR A 426 12.03 -18.56 -9.95
N PRO A 427 11.35 -17.75 -10.78
CA PRO A 427 10.26 -18.22 -11.62
C PRO A 427 10.57 -19.47 -12.46
N ASN A 428 11.82 -19.67 -12.85
CA ASN A 428 12.21 -20.85 -13.64
C ASN A 428 12.22 -22.14 -12.82
N ASP A 429 12.44 -22.03 -11.50
CA ASP A 429 12.52 -23.18 -10.60
C ASP A 429 11.12 -23.66 -10.16
N TYR A 430 10.20 -22.70 -9.95
CA TYR A 430 8.84 -23.00 -9.48
C TYR A 430 7.77 -22.27 -10.31
N PRO A 431 6.88 -23.01 -10.99
CA PRO A 431 5.82 -22.42 -11.81
C PRO A 431 4.90 -21.44 -11.05
N GLN A 432 4.75 -21.64 -9.74
CA GLN A 432 3.90 -20.83 -8.87
C GLN A 432 4.37 -19.39 -8.66
N LEU A 433 5.55 -19.06 -9.17
CA LEU A 433 6.17 -17.74 -9.13
C LEU A 433 6.17 -17.04 -10.50
N GLN A 434 5.84 -17.75 -11.58
CA GLN A 434 5.97 -17.27 -12.97
C GLN A 434 4.94 -16.20 -13.35
N ASP A 435 3.69 -16.39 -12.94
CA ASP A 435 2.59 -15.46 -13.23
C ASP A 435 2.80 -14.08 -12.58
N LEU A 436 3.46 -14.07 -11.42
CA LEU A 436 3.79 -12.85 -10.69
C LEU A 436 5.15 -12.25 -11.09
N ASP A 437 5.98 -13.00 -11.81
CA ASP A 437 7.39 -12.71 -12.13
C ASP A 437 8.19 -12.32 -10.88
N VAL A 438 8.14 -13.19 -9.87
CA VAL A 438 8.77 -12.94 -8.56
C VAL A 438 9.83 -13.99 -8.26
N ALA A 439 10.99 -13.55 -7.78
CA ALA A 439 11.99 -14.40 -7.15
C ALA A 439 11.93 -14.28 -5.63
N VAL A 440 12.23 -15.37 -4.91
CA VAL A 440 12.33 -15.38 -3.45
C VAL A 440 13.71 -15.88 -3.06
N SER A 441 14.45 -15.05 -2.33
CA SER A 441 15.79 -15.39 -1.85
C SER A 441 15.91 -15.24 -0.34
N TYR A 442 16.72 -16.09 0.28
CA TYR A 442 17.01 -16.05 1.71
C TYR A 442 18.51 -15.99 1.95
N HIS A 443 18.94 -14.94 2.64
CA HIS A 443 20.35 -14.66 2.87
C HIS A 443 20.64 -14.82 4.36
N LYS A 444 21.56 -15.73 4.70
CA LYS A 444 22.10 -15.92 6.05
C LYS A 444 23.52 -15.40 6.08
N ILE A 445 23.74 -14.33 6.85
CA ILE A 445 25.05 -13.70 7.03
C ILE A 445 25.49 -13.96 8.48
N ASN A 446 26.65 -14.61 8.64
CA ASN A 446 27.18 -14.93 9.95
C ASN A 446 27.65 -13.66 10.68
N GLN A 447 27.85 -13.77 11.99
CA GLN A 447 28.30 -12.64 12.79
C GLN A 447 29.68 -12.14 12.33
N GLY A 448 29.81 -10.83 12.13
CA GLY A 448 31.04 -10.21 11.63
C GLY A 448 31.27 -10.40 10.12
N ALA A 449 30.35 -11.04 9.40
CA ALA A 449 30.44 -11.22 7.96
C ALA A 449 29.73 -10.10 7.18
N MET A 450 29.97 -10.09 5.87
CA MET A 450 29.31 -9.22 4.90
C MET A 450 29.03 -9.97 3.61
N VAL A 451 28.02 -9.51 2.88
CA VAL A 451 27.84 -9.87 1.47
C VAL A 451 28.60 -8.84 0.64
N ALA A 452 29.48 -9.31 -0.25
CA ALA A 452 30.23 -8.44 -1.14
C ALA A 452 29.27 -7.55 -1.97
N PRO A 453 29.62 -6.29 -2.28
CA PRO A 453 28.74 -5.39 -3.03
C PRO A 453 28.28 -6.03 -4.36
N PHE A 454 26.96 -6.10 -4.56
CA PHE A 454 26.35 -6.67 -5.75
C PHE A 454 25.11 -5.88 -6.14
N TYR A 455 24.69 -5.98 -7.40
CA TYR A 455 23.44 -5.38 -7.88
C TYR A 455 22.61 -6.43 -8.63
N ASN A 456 21.29 -6.26 -8.61
CA ASN A 456 20.37 -7.07 -9.40
C ASN A 456 20.27 -6.48 -10.81
N SER A 457 20.43 -7.31 -11.84
CA SER A 457 20.44 -6.84 -13.23
C SER A 457 19.07 -6.30 -13.70
N ARG A 458 17.98 -6.89 -13.20
CA ARG A 458 16.61 -6.58 -13.63
C ARG A 458 15.60 -6.44 -12.49
N ALA A 459 15.78 -7.18 -11.41
CA ALA A 459 14.80 -7.24 -10.32
C ALA A 459 14.91 -6.08 -9.32
N THR A 460 13.77 -5.58 -8.85
CA THR A 460 13.67 -4.72 -7.66
C THR A 460 13.40 -5.60 -6.44
N SER A 461 14.27 -5.58 -5.44
CA SER A 461 14.16 -6.44 -4.25
C SER A 461 13.52 -5.70 -3.09
N LEU A 462 12.47 -6.30 -2.53
CA LEU A 462 11.94 -5.99 -1.21
C LEU A 462 12.65 -6.87 -0.19
N VAL A 463 13.50 -6.28 0.65
CA VAL A 463 14.32 -7.00 1.62
C VAL A 463 13.75 -6.83 3.02
N VAL A 464 13.54 -7.94 3.73
CA VAL A 464 13.04 -7.97 5.10
C VAL A 464 14.10 -8.61 5.98
N VAL A 465 14.50 -7.94 7.07
CA VAL A 465 15.37 -8.56 8.09
C VAL A 465 14.52 -9.41 9.02
N VAL A 466 14.70 -10.73 8.96
CA VAL A 466 13.89 -11.69 9.73
C VAL A 466 14.51 -12.08 11.06
N ASN A 467 15.84 -11.95 11.20
CA ASN A 467 16.52 -12.18 12.47
C ASN A 467 17.87 -11.45 12.48
N GLY A 468 18.22 -10.90 13.63
CA GLY A 468 19.48 -10.21 13.87
C GLY A 468 19.44 -8.76 13.40
N GLU A 469 20.63 -8.23 13.16
CA GLU A 469 20.87 -6.81 12.86
C GLU A 469 21.97 -6.68 11.82
N GLY A 470 21.99 -5.55 11.14
CA GLY A 470 23.02 -5.26 10.17
C GLY A 470 23.11 -3.80 9.84
N ARG A 471 23.96 -3.50 8.88
CA ARG A 471 24.07 -2.21 8.21
C ARG A 471 23.97 -2.48 6.72
N PHE A 472 23.28 -1.59 6.03
CA PHE A 472 23.29 -1.61 4.57
C PHE A 472 23.75 -0.29 3.99
N GLU A 473 24.36 -0.40 2.81
CA GLU A 473 24.75 0.75 2.00
C GLU A 473 24.29 0.52 0.56
N MET A 474 23.84 1.58 -0.08
CA MET A 474 23.32 1.54 -1.44
C MET A 474 23.78 2.73 -2.25
N ALA A 475 24.30 2.48 -3.45
CA ALA A 475 24.59 3.55 -4.41
C ALA A 475 23.32 3.91 -5.21
N CYS A 476 22.86 5.16 -5.14
CA CYS A 476 21.66 5.61 -5.83
C CYS A 476 21.89 6.88 -6.68
N PRO A 477 21.90 6.77 -8.02
CA PRO A 477 22.11 7.94 -8.89
C PRO A 477 20.94 8.93 -8.85
N HIS A 478 19.73 8.47 -8.53
CA HIS A 478 18.51 9.30 -8.50
C HIS A 478 18.43 10.22 -7.28
N LEU A 479 19.17 9.93 -6.21
CA LEU A 479 19.24 10.80 -5.02
C LEU A 479 20.36 11.85 -5.20
N SER A 480 21.50 11.43 -5.75
CA SER A 480 22.66 12.31 -5.96
C SER A 480 22.40 13.46 -6.96
N SER A 481 21.49 13.29 -7.92
CA SER A 481 21.18 14.33 -8.91
C SER A 481 20.27 15.45 -8.39
N SER A 482 19.60 15.24 -7.25
CA SER A 482 18.63 16.19 -6.71
C SER A 482 19.26 17.26 -5.81
N GLN A 483 20.53 17.09 -5.43
CA GLN A 483 21.29 18.06 -4.60
C GLN A 483 22.37 18.83 -5.38
N THR A 484 22.63 18.50 -6.65
CA THR A 484 23.78 19.03 -7.40
C THR A 484 23.59 20.43 -8.01
N GLN A 485 22.66 21.26 -7.53
CA GLN A 485 22.53 22.65 -7.99
C GLN A 485 23.06 23.71 -7.01
N ILE A 486 23.60 23.35 -5.84
CA ILE A 486 24.27 24.33 -4.99
C ILE A 486 25.57 23.74 -4.42
N LYS A 487 26.66 23.86 -5.19
CA LYS A 487 28.03 24.16 -4.74
C LYS A 487 29.01 23.92 -5.89
N GLU A 488 29.25 24.95 -6.68
CA GLU A 488 30.54 25.07 -7.37
C GLU A 488 31.64 25.30 -6.33
N GLY A 489 32.72 24.54 -6.42
CA GLY A 489 33.98 24.86 -5.76
C GLY A 489 34.37 23.98 -4.57
N ARG A 490 34.58 22.67 -4.80
CA ARG A 490 35.76 21.93 -4.32
C ARG A 490 35.71 20.49 -4.83
N GLU A 491 36.86 20.00 -5.29
CA GLU A 491 37.07 18.59 -5.60
C GLU A 491 36.76 17.74 -4.35
N THR A 492 35.59 17.11 -4.32
CA THR A 492 35.31 16.03 -3.39
C THR A 492 34.53 14.95 -4.13
N ARG A 493 35.09 13.74 -4.17
CA ARG A 493 34.37 12.52 -4.52
C ARG A 493 33.23 12.31 -3.51
N GLU A 494 32.07 12.88 -3.77
CA GLU A 494 30.85 12.58 -3.01
C GLU A 494 29.94 11.71 -3.88
N GLN A 495 30.20 10.39 -3.86
CA GLN A 495 29.11 9.42 -3.97
C GLN A 495 28.44 9.41 -2.59
N GLU A 496 27.24 9.97 -2.48
CA GLU A 496 26.48 9.95 -1.22
C GLU A 496 26.25 8.49 -0.78
N GLN A 497 27.06 8.03 0.17
CA GLN A 497 26.87 6.81 0.93
C GLN A 497 25.84 7.12 2.02
N LYS A 498 24.61 6.66 1.87
CA LYS A 498 23.63 6.77 2.94
C LYS A 498 23.76 5.57 3.88
N LEU A 499 24.42 5.81 5.02
CA LEU A 499 24.53 4.88 6.14
C LEU A 499 23.20 4.80 6.88
N GLU A 500 22.58 3.61 6.96
CA GLU A 500 21.55 3.36 7.95
C GLU A 500 21.83 2.06 8.73
N LEU A 501 21.85 2.21 10.06
CA LEU A 501 22.09 1.14 11.02
C LEU A 501 20.74 0.53 11.41
N PHE A 502 20.58 -0.79 11.29
CA PHE A 502 19.41 -1.48 11.80
C PHE A 502 19.53 -1.68 13.32
N ASP A 503 19.28 -0.65 14.14
CA ASP A 503 19.23 -0.79 15.61
C ASP A 503 17.78 -0.71 16.14
N GLY A 504 17.19 -1.84 16.56
CA GLY A 504 15.81 -1.96 17.08
C GLY A 504 15.09 -3.31 16.80
N PRO A 505 13.92 -3.60 17.40
CA PRO A 505 13.42 -4.97 17.65
C PRO A 505 13.16 -5.85 16.41
N LYS A 506 13.30 -7.16 16.65
CA LYS A 506 13.69 -8.28 15.76
C LYS A 506 12.73 -8.77 14.65
N SER A 507 11.79 -8.01 14.08
CA SER A 507 10.99 -8.57 12.97
C SER A 507 10.41 -7.61 11.92
N GLN A 508 10.76 -6.32 11.93
CA GLN A 508 9.87 -5.32 11.30
C GLN A 508 10.56 -4.22 10.48
N ARG A 509 11.78 -4.46 10.00
CA ARG A 509 12.49 -3.50 9.13
C ARG A 509 12.70 -4.07 7.76
N SER A 510 12.41 -3.26 6.75
CA SER A 510 12.59 -3.63 5.35
C SER A 510 13.24 -2.52 4.54
N SER A 511 13.90 -2.90 3.45
CA SER A 511 14.50 -1.97 2.51
C SER A 511 14.15 -2.37 1.08
N ILE A 512 14.20 -1.40 0.16
CA ILE A 512 13.89 -1.59 -1.25
C ILE A 512 15.15 -1.32 -2.05
N THR A 513 15.64 -2.31 -2.79
CA THR A 513 16.93 -2.18 -3.45
C THR A 513 16.83 -2.58 -4.92
N LYS A 514 17.40 -1.75 -5.80
CA LYS A 514 17.59 -2.05 -7.22
C LYS A 514 19.06 -1.95 -7.65
N ASN A 515 19.89 -1.27 -6.85
CA ASN A 515 21.27 -0.95 -7.17
C ASN A 515 22.26 -1.68 -6.24
N SER A 516 23.56 -1.42 -6.43
CA SER A 516 24.65 -2.00 -5.65
C SER A 516 24.37 -1.90 -4.16
N LEU A 517 24.20 -3.06 -3.53
CA LEU A 517 23.80 -3.22 -2.15
C LEU A 517 24.88 -3.97 -1.40
N HIS A 518 25.17 -3.47 -0.21
CA HIS A 518 26.08 -4.10 0.72
C HIS A 518 25.34 -4.34 2.04
N TYR A 519 25.52 -5.52 2.64
CA TYR A 519 25.02 -5.83 3.98
C TYR A 519 26.18 -6.33 4.85
N SER A 520 26.37 -5.76 6.04
CA SER A 520 27.28 -6.28 7.06
C SER A 520 26.56 -6.48 8.39
N GLY A 521 26.98 -7.50 9.16
CA GLY A 521 26.41 -7.81 10.48
C GLY A 521 25.82 -9.22 10.58
N ARG A 522 25.34 -9.59 11.76
CA ARG A 522 24.67 -10.88 11.97
C ARG A 522 23.20 -10.76 11.58
N SER A 523 22.87 -11.12 10.34
CA SER A 523 21.50 -11.02 9.86
C SER A 523 21.06 -12.24 9.06
N SER A 524 19.77 -12.56 9.17
CA SER A 524 19.05 -13.32 8.17
C SER A 524 18.05 -12.40 7.51
N SER A 525 18.03 -12.37 6.18
CA SER A 525 17.11 -11.54 5.40
C SER A 525 16.38 -12.34 4.33
N LEU A 526 15.12 -11.99 4.10
CA LEU A 526 14.29 -12.49 3.02
C LEU A 526 14.21 -11.40 1.95
N HIS A 527 14.43 -11.77 0.69
CA HIS A 527 14.40 -10.87 -0.45
C HIS A 527 13.31 -11.36 -1.40
N CYS A 528 12.34 -10.52 -1.70
CA CYS A 528 11.37 -10.77 -2.77
C CYS A 528 11.75 -9.89 -3.96
N GLY A 529 12.33 -10.47 -5.00
CA GLY A 529 12.69 -9.79 -6.24
C GLY A 529 11.49 -9.71 -7.19
N ILE A 530 11.14 -8.51 -7.65
CA ILE A 530 10.08 -8.27 -8.63
C ILE A 530 10.74 -7.96 -9.98
N GLY A 531 10.41 -8.76 -11.01
CA GLY A 531 10.98 -8.74 -12.36
C GLY A 531 10.60 -7.56 -13.25
#